data_AF-A0A1F8V2F1-F1
#
_entry.id   AF-A0A1F8V2F1-F1
#
_cell.length_a   1.000
_cell.length_b   1.000
_cell.length_c   1.000
_cell.angle_alpha   90.00
_cell.angle_beta   90.00
_cell.angle_gamma   90.00
#
_symmetry.space_group_name_H-M   'P 1'
#
loop_
_entity.id
_entity.type
_entity.pdbx_description
1 polymer ?
#
loop_
_entity_poly.entity_id
_entity_poly.type
_entity_poly.pdbx_seq_one_letter_code
_entity_poly.pdbx_strand_id
1 'polypeptide(L)' 'MPKGKPNKKYTGEFKQKVVETIQANKLSYSEATRIYDIRDIGIIHRWERIYLEEGPEGLYVERRGRACSVNGVIDL' A
#
# COMPACT_ATOMS: atom_id res chain seq x y z
N MET A 1 12.37 6.43 -25.34
CA MET A 1 11.03 6.26 -24.73
C MET A 1 11.05 6.89 -23.35
N PRO A 2 10.17 7.84 -23.01
CA PRO A 2 10.10 8.37 -21.65
C PRO A 2 9.69 7.24 -20.70
N LYS A 3 10.50 7.01 -19.66
CA LYS A 3 10.26 6.00 -18.63
C LYS A 3 8.96 6.36 -17.90
N GLY A 4 8.09 5.37 -17.69
CA GLY A 4 6.71 5.54 -17.23
C GLY A 4 6.56 6.36 -15.94
N LYS A 5 5.35 6.93 -15.75
CA LYS A 5 5.01 7.78 -14.60
C LYS A 5 5.40 7.08 -13.29
N PRO A 6 6.11 7.76 -12.37
CA PRO A 6 6.45 7.17 -11.07
C PRO A 6 5.16 6.77 -10.36
N ASN A 7 5.19 5.59 -9.74
CA ASN A 7 4.00 5.06 -9.11
C ASN A 7 3.74 5.81 -7.80
N LYS A 8 2.52 6.33 -7.59
CA LYS A 8 2.13 7.09 -6.37
C LYS A 8 2.48 6.24 -5.13
N LYS A 9 3.30 6.80 -4.23
CA LYS A 9 3.62 6.19 -2.93
C LYS A 9 2.64 6.72 -1.89
N TYR A 10 2.17 5.85 -1.01
CA TYR A 10 1.31 6.18 0.11
C TYR A 10 2.04 5.83 1.41
N THR A 11 2.02 6.73 2.40
CA THR A 11 2.61 6.50 3.72
C THR A 11 1.78 5.49 4.51
N GLY A 12 2.39 4.83 5.51
CA GLY A 12 1.67 3.89 6.39
C GLY A 12 0.48 4.55 7.08
N GLU A 13 0.68 5.76 7.61
CA GLU A 13 -0.36 6.59 8.25
C GLU A 13 -1.55 6.83 7.32
N PHE A 14 -1.30 7.19 6.06
CA PHE A 14 -2.37 7.43 5.09
C PHE A 14 -3.15 6.14 4.81
N LYS A 15 -2.46 5.01 4.63
CA LYS A 15 -3.12 3.71 4.40
C LYS A 15 -4.00 3.33 5.58
N GLN A 16 -3.49 3.48 6.80
CA GLN A 16 -4.22 3.15 8.02
C GLN A 16 -5.49 3.98 8.13
N LYS A 17 -5.37 5.31 7.98
CA LYS A 17 -6.52 6.23 8.00
C LYS A 17 -7.61 5.82 7.00
N VAL A 18 -7.23 5.45 5.78
CA VAL A 18 -8.19 5.02 4.74
C VAL A 18 -8.94 3.76 5.18
N VAL A 19 -8.22 2.73 5.65
CA VAL A 19 -8.83 1.45 6.07
C VAL A 19 -9.74 1.63 7.29
N GLU A 20 -9.29 2.38 8.31
CA GLU A 20 -10.10 2.66 9.51
C GLU A 20 -11.38 3.43 9.15
N THR A 21 -11.28 4.40 8.23
CA THR A 21 -12.46 5.17 7.77
C THR A 21 -13.46 4.27 7.05
N ILE A 22 -13.00 3.36 6.20
CA ILE A 22 -13.85 2.40 5.49
C ILE A 22 -14.61 1.52 6.49
N GLN A 23 -13.91 0.96 7.48
CA GLN A 23 -14.53 0.07 8.46
C GLN A 23 -15.51 0.80 9.39
N ALA A 24 -15.17 2.02 9.82
CA ALA A 24 -15.99 2.84 10.71
C ALA A 24 -17.27 3.35 10.03
N ASN A 25 -17.17 3.79 8.77
CA ASN A 25 -18.28 4.40 8.03
C ASN A 25 -18.96 3.41 7.06
N LYS A 26 -18.51 2.16 7.01
CA LYS A 26 -19.00 1.10 6.09
C LYS A 26 -18.96 1.54 4.63
N LEU A 27 -17.91 2.26 4.23
CA LEU A 27 -17.77 2.75 2.86
C LEU A 27 -17.52 1.60 1.88
N SER A 28 -18.07 1.72 0.67
CA SER A 28 -17.60 0.90 -0.44
C SER A 28 -16.19 1.32 -0.87
N TYR A 29 -15.39 0.40 -1.41
CA TYR A 29 -14.09 0.73 -2.00
C TYR A 29 -14.19 1.78 -3.10
N SER A 30 -15.28 1.77 -3.87
CA SER A 30 -15.52 2.76 -4.94
C SER A 30 -15.78 4.17 -4.39
N GLU A 31 -16.35 4.28 -3.20
CA GLU A 31 -16.51 5.57 -2.53
C GLU A 31 -15.17 6.04 -1.96
N ALA A 32 -14.44 5.14 -1.31
CA ALA A 32 -13.13 5.44 -0.75
C ALA A 32 -12.13 5.88 -1.83
N THR A 33 -12.13 5.27 -3.03
CA THR A 33 -11.26 5.73 -4.13
C THR A 33 -11.56 7.16 -4.57
N ARG A 34 -12.83 7.57 -4.57
CA ARG A 34 -13.25 8.94 -4.90
C ARG A 34 -12.86 9.93 -3.81
N ILE A 35 -13.09 9.59 -2.54
CA ILE A 35 -12.78 10.46 -1.39
C ILE A 35 -11.27 10.71 -1.27
N TYR A 36 -10.47 9.67 -1.49
CA TYR A 36 -9.03 9.71 -1.23
C TYR A 36 -8.16 9.86 -2.48
N ASP A 37 -8.76 10.08 -3.66
CA ASP A 37 -8.07 10.14 -4.95
C ASP A 37 -7.11 8.94 -5.16
N ILE A 38 -7.64 7.74 -4.95
CA ILE A 38 -6.92 6.49 -5.14
C ILE A 38 -7.34 5.90 -6.47
N ARG A 39 -6.37 5.73 -7.37
CA ARG A 39 -6.60 5.37 -8.79
C ARG A 39 -7.20 3.97 -9.01
N ASP A 40 -7.14 3.09 -8.02
CA ASP A 40 -7.52 1.69 -8.18
C ASP A 40 -8.11 1.12 -6.88
N ILE A 41 -9.25 0.44 -6.99
CA ILE A 41 -9.93 -0.18 -5.84
C ILE A 41 -9.12 -1.34 -5.24
N GLY A 42 -8.31 -2.03 -6.06
CA GLY A 42 -7.46 -3.14 -5.63
C GLY A 42 -6.33 -2.70 -4.70
N ILE A 43 -5.91 -1.44 -4.77
CA ILE A 43 -4.98 -0.84 -3.80
C ILE A 43 -5.58 -0.87 -2.39
N ILE A 44 -6.85 -0.46 -2.26
CA ILE A 44 -7.55 -0.39 -0.98
C ILE A 44 -7.81 -1.80 -0.45
N HIS A 45 -8.30 -2.72 -1.31
CA HIS A 45 -8.53 -4.11 -0.95
C HIS A 45 -7.25 -4.78 -0.42
N ARG A 46 -6.08 -4.47 -1.01
CA ARG A 46 -4.80 -4.98 -0.50
C ARG A 46 -4.47 -4.43 0.89
N TRP A 47 -4.70 -3.13 1.13
CA TRP A 47 -4.44 -2.54 2.45
C TRP A 47 -5.37 -3.10 3.52
N GLU A 48 -6.65 -3.26 3.21
CA GLU A 48 -7.59 -3.84 4.17
C GLU A 48 -7.19 -5.27 4.53
N ARG A 49 -6.84 -6.08 3.52
CA ARG A 49 -6.31 -7.43 3.75
C ARG A 49 -5.08 -7.44 4.68
N ILE A 50 -4.10 -6.57 4.41
CA ILE A 50 -2.90 -6.42 5.26
C ILE A 50 -3.29 -6.04 6.69
N TYR A 51 -4.20 -5.08 6.84
CA TYR A 51 -4.67 -4.63 8.15
C TYR A 51 -5.33 -5.76 8.95
N LEU A 52 -6.11 -6.62 8.29
CA LEU A 52 -6.77 -7.76 8.92
C LEU A 52 -5.81 -8.92 9.25
N GLU A 53 -4.82 -9.19 8.39
CA GLU A 53 -3.87 -10.29 8.59
C GLU A 53 -2.70 -9.92 9.52
N GLU A 54 -2.21 -8.69 9.45
CA GLU A 54 -0.95 -8.25 10.08
C GLU A 54 -1.13 -7.06 11.02
N GLY A 55 -2.34 -6.51 11.14
CA GLY A 55 -2.61 -5.31 11.93
C GLY A 55 -2.16 -4.01 11.25
N PRO A 56 -2.33 -2.86 11.92
CA PRO A 56 -1.97 -1.55 11.38
C PRO A 56 -0.48 -1.45 11.04
N GLU A 57 0.39 -2.07 11.84
CA GLU A 57 1.85 -2.09 11.65
C GLU A 57 2.25 -2.65 10.26
N GLY A 58 1.49 -3.64 9.76
CA GLY A 58 1.70 -4.21 8.43
C GLY A 58 1.64 -3.18 7.29
N LEU A 59 0.88 -2.09 7.46
CA LEU A 59 0.76 -1.03 6.45
C LEU A 59 1.99 -0.12 6.34
N TYR A 60 2.83 -0.10 7.37
CA TYR A 60 4.07 0.69 7.42
C TYR A 60 5.24 -0.02 6.73
N VAL A 61 5.13 -1.33 6.51
CA VAL A 61 6.15 -2.13 5.82
C VAL A 61 6.21 -1.78 4.33
N GLU A 62 7.37 -1.29 3.85
CA GLU A 62 7.62 -1.07 2.42
C GLU A 62 7.84 -2.40 1.68
N ARG A 63 6.78 -2.91 1.02
CA ARG A 63 6.83 -4.18 0.26
C ARG A 63 7.20 -4.02 -1.21
N ARG A 64 7.42 -2.78 -1.67
CA ARG A 64 7.83 -2.51 -3.06
C ARG A 64 9.29 -2.11 -3.12
N GLY A 65 10.11 -3.04 -3.58
CA GLY A 65 11.47 -2.81 -4.02
C GLY A 65 12.00 -4.07 -4.69
N ARG A 66 12.52 -3.93 -5.91
CA ARG A 66 13.44 -4.93 -6.46
C ARG A 66 14.71 -4.81 -5.61
N ALA A 67 15.06 -5.85 -4.87
CA ALA A 67 16.47 -6.03 -4.55
C ALA A 67 17.19 -6.25 -5.88
N CYS A 68 17.91 -5.24 -6.39
CA CYS A 68 19.17 -5.56 -7.05
C CYS A 68 20.10 -5.93 -5.89
N SER A 69 20.09 -7.20 -5.50
CA SER A 69 21.13 -7.71 -4.62
C SER A 69 22.42 -7.62 -5.42
N VAL A 70 23.27 -6.66 -5.06
CA VAL A 70 24.63 -6.60 -5.55
C VAL A 70 25.38 -7.81 -5.01
N ASN A 71 25.96 -8.56 -5.96
CA ASN A 71 27.07 -9.51 -5.90
C ASN A 71 27.40 -10.21 -4.58
N GLY A 72 27.51 -11.54 -4.70
CA GLY A 72 28.04 -12.41 -3.66
C GLY A 72 29.42 -11.99 -3.19
N VAL A 73 29.59 -12.06 -1.88
CA VAL A 73 30.84 -12.42 -1.25
C VAL A 73 30.51 -13.58 -0.31
N ILE A 74 31.09 -14.72 -0.65
CA ILE A 74 31.29 -15.84 0.25
C ILE A 74 32.32 -15.30 1.25
N ASP A 75 31.95 -15.17 2.52
CA ASP A 75 32.93 -14.96 3.59
C ASP A 75 33.07 -16.30 4.34
N LEU A 76 34.35 -16.63 4.55
CA LEU A 76 35.01 -17.91 4.84
C LEU A 76 34.34 -18.86 5.85
#